data_AF-A0A1K1LED8-F1
#
_entry.id   AF-A0A1K1LED8-F1
#
_cell.length_a   1.000
_cell.length_b   1.000
_cell.length_c   1.000
_cell.angle_alpha   90.00
_cell.angle_beta   90.00
_cell.angle_gamma   90.00
#
_symmetry.space_group_name_H-M   'P 1'
#
loop_
_entity.id
_entity.type
_entity.pdbx_description
1 polymer ?
#
loop_
_entity_poly.entity_id
_entity_poly.type
_entity_poly.pdbx_seq_one_letter_code
_entity_poly.pdbx_strand_id
1 'polypeptide(L)'
;MYGYPCARRAFSFFILALVLAVSGTGAVAAEFSRPTFDPLREKAPMNDSGFRIIARGDAAVPPLTPREADIILRKATEAPWSGEYEKNTAAGTYLCRQCGVALYRSSDKFDSGCGWPAFDDALPGMVRRQPDADGRRVEIVCDHCGAHLGHVFEGEGLTAKNTRHCVNSLSMRFAPAGSDKEKLGLALYEQVRHTQVAVLAGGCFWGVEDALSRLPGVVDVRSGYTGGHTDRPSYEDVCRGDTGHAEAVLVRFDPEKISYEAVVRRFFEVHDPTQLDRQGPDVGSQYRSAVFWLDESQKRTAQKLMDELRGLGYDVVTRLEKAGAFYEAEAYHQDFARRTGRGGCHLAVPRFERRADGSPR
;
A
#
# COMPACT_ATOMS: atom_id res chain seq x y z
N MET A 1 -4.11 4.23 31.38
CA MET A 1 -2.65 3.98 31.27
C MET A 1 -2.43 3.03 30.09
N TYR A 2 -2.46 3.51 28.84
CA TYR A 2 -2.02 2.77 27.64
C TYR A 2 -1.67 3.81 26.57
N GLY A 3 -0.38 3.95 26.26
CA GLY A 3 0.08 4.65 25.07
C GLY A 3 0.81 3.66 24.14
N TYR A 4 1.41 4.07 23.03
CA TYR A 4 1.62 5.39 22.47
C TYR A 4 1.86 5.20 20.94
N PRO A 5 1.93 6.26 20.12
CA PRO A 5 2.98 6.40 19.08
C PRO A 5 4.35 5.91 19.60
N CYS A 6 5.41 5.73 18.80
CA CYS A 6 6.65 5.03 19.23
C CYS A 6 7.36 5.54 20.52
N ALA A 7 6.84 6.56 21.20
CA ALA A 7 7.24 7.08 22.50
C ALA A 7 7.04 6.12 23.70
N ARG A 8 8.18 5.88 24.39
CA ARG A 8 8.39 5.45 25.79
C ARG A 8 8.33 3.96 26.12
N ARG A 9 9.39 3.23 25.77
CA ARG A 9 9.99 2.21 26.65
C ARG A 9 11.35 2.67 27.17
N ALA A 10 11.31 3.55 28.16
CA ALA A 10 12.43 3.75 29.07
C ALA A 10 11.82 4.06 30.43
N PHE A 11 11.91 3.11 31.39
CA PHE A 11 12.19 3.30 32.82
C PHE A 11 11.83 2.04 33.65
N SER A 12 12.91 1.45 34.21
CA SER A 12 13.07 0.73 35.48
C SER A 12 12.02 -0.28 35.98
N PHE A 13 12.42 -1.56 35.99
CA PHE A 13 11.83 -2.60 36.83
C PHE A 13 12.22 -2.39 38.30
N PHE A 14 11.24 -2.17 39.17
CA PHE A 14 11.36 -2.47 40.61
C PHE A 14 10.49 -3.70 40.90
N ILE A 15 11.14 -4.78 41.33
CA ILE A 15 10.49 -6.03 41.74
C ILE A 15 9.92 -5.84 43.14
N LEU A 16 8.62 -6.04 43.32
CA LEU A 16 8.05 -6.36 44.63
C LEU A 16 7.25 -7.65 44.50
N ALA A 17 7.81 -8.72 45.05
CA ALA A 17 7.19 -10.02 45.16
C ALA A 17 6.16 -10.00 46.31
N LEU A 18 4.95 -10.46 46.05
CA LEU A 18 4.04 -10.94 47.10
C LEU A 18 3.44 -12.27 46.66
N VAL A 19 3.82 -13.33 47.37
CA VAL A 19 3.31 -14.69 47.23
C VAL A 19 2.03 -14.81 48.03
N LEU A 20 0.96 -15.31 47.40
CA LEU A 20 -0.17 -15.92 48.10
C LEU A 20 -0.71 -17.08 47.25
N ALA A 21 -0.51 -18.29 47.77
CA ALA A 21 -1.01 -19.54 47.21
C ALA A 21 -2.43 -19.81 47.73
N VAL A 22 -3.37 -20.09 46.82
CA VAL A 22 -4.59 -20.87 47.13
C VAL A 22 -4.91 -21.78 45.94
N SER A 23 -5.06 -23.06 46.29
CA SER A 23 -5.40 -24.23 45.48
C SER A 23 -6.86 -24.27 45.02
N GLY A 24 -7.15 -24.80 43.83
CA GLY A 24 -8.48 -25.34 43.52
C GLY A 24 -8.86 -25.46 42.04
N THR A 25 -8.79 -26.70 41.53
CA THR A 25 -9.65 -27.32 40.48
C THR A 25 -9.75 -26.70 39.08
N GLY A 26 -9.00 -27.29 38.15
CA GLY A 26 -9.53 -27.95 36.95
C GLY A 26 -10.49 -27.19 36.03
N ALA A 27 -9.93 -26.45 35.09
CA ALA A 27 -10.47 -26.34 33.73
C ALA A 27 -9.27 -26.15 32.78
N VAL A 28 -9.04 -27.12 31.90
CA VAL A 28 -8.01 -27.05 30.87
C VAL A 28 -8.49 -26.03 29.83
N ALA A 29 -8.08 -24.77 30.00
CA ALA A 29 -8.18 -23.79 28.93
C ALA A 29 -7.18 -24.22 27.86
N ALA A 30 -7.69 -24.69 26.72
CA ALA A 30 -6.88 -24.89 25.53
C ALA A 30 -6.29 -23.52 25.14
N GLU A 31 -5.01 -23.32 25.49
CA GLU A 31 -4.18 -22.28 24.93
C GLU A 31 -4.12 -22.50 23.42
N PHE A 32 -4.91 -21.74 22.67
CA PHE A 32 -4.65 -21.48 21.27
C PHE A 32 -3.41 -20.61 21.17
N SER A 33 -2.25 -21.23 21.36
CA SER A 33 -0.98 -20.70 20.90
C SER A 33 -1.04 -20.63 19.38
N ARG A 34 -1.33 -19.43 18.85
CA ARG A 34 -1.24 -19.16 17.42
C ARG A 34 0.23 -19.31 17.02
N PRO A 35 0.55 -20.03 15.94
CA PRO A 35 1.93 -20.15 15.50
C PRO A 35 2.46 -18.75 15.18
N THR A 36 3.54 -18.38 15.85
CA THR A 36 4.37 -17.23 15.48
C THR A 36 4.89 -17.47 14.09
N PHE A 37 4.52 -16.60 13.15
CA PHE A 37 5.10 -16.56 11.83
C PHE A 37 6.60 -16.33 11.98
N ASP A 38 7.41 -17.29 11.57
CA ASP A 38 8.87 -17.25 11.58
C ASP A 38 9.35 -16.23 10.52
N PRO A 39 9.96 -15.09 10.93
CA PRO A 39 10.28 -13.98 10.04
C PRO A 39 11.61 -14.15 9.30
N LEU A 40 12.26 -15.32 9.33
CA LEU A 40 13.61 -15.48 8.79
C LEU A 40 13.71 -16.63 7.79
N ARG A 41 13.52 -16.35 6.50
CA ARG A 41 14.39 -16.95 5.47
C ARG A 41 14.36 -16.22 4.12
N GLU A 42 15.57 -15.81 3.76
CA GLU A 42 16.11 -15.35 2.47
C GLU A 42 15.67 -13.96 1.95
N LYS A 43 16.58 -13.01 2.22
CA LYS A 43 16.68 -11.70 1.57
C LYS A 43 16.83 -11.88 0.06
N ALA A 44 15.77 -11.65 -0.69
CA ALA A 44 15.91 -11.33 -2.10
C ALA A 44 16.42 -9.89 -2.23
N PRO A 45 17.48 -9.62 -3.01
CA PRO A 45 17.94 -8.25 -3.23
C PRO A 45 16.86 -7.47 -4.00
N MET A 46 16.36 -6.40 -3.38
CA MET A 46 15.55 -5.40 -4.09
C MET A 46 16.47 -4.63 -5.02
N ASN A 47 16.35 -4.89 -6.33
CA ASN A 47 16.83 -3.93 -7.31
C ASN A 47 15.73 -2.93 -7.68
N ASP A 48 16.26 -1.74 -7.94
CA ASP A 48 15.71 -0.42 -8.09
C ASP A 48 15.19 -0.24 -9.52
N SER A 49 13.94 0.16 -9.76
CA SER A 49 13.73 1.48 -10.39
C SER A 49 12.27 1.97 -10.43
N GLY A 50 11.32 1.29 -9.79
CA GLY A 50 9.88 1.60 -9.88
C GLY A 50 9.15 1.66 -8.55
N PHE A 51 8.15 2.57 -8.48
CA PHE A 51 7.17 2.63 -7.40
C PHE A 51 6.38 1.31 -7.32
N ARG A 52 6.30 0.73 -6.13
CA ARG A 52 5.62 -0.54 -5.88
C ARG A 52 4.74 -0.44 -4.64
N ILE A 53 3.51 -0.94 -4.74
CA ILE A 53 2.61 -1.11 -3.59
C ILE A 53 2.76 -2.56 -3.14
N ILE A 54 3.08 -2.78 -1.88
CA ILE A 54 3.19 -4.11 -1.26
C ILE A 54 2.07 -4.18 -0.23
N ALA A 55 0.89 -4.58 -0.69
CA ALA A 55 -0.28 -4.74 0.16
C ALA A 55 -0.11 -5.92 1.13
N ARG A 56 -0.61 -5.80 2.35
CA ARG A 56 -0.65 -6.90 3.34
C ARG A 56 -1.84 -7.85 3.15
N GLY A 57 -2.73 -7.53 2.20
CA GLY A 57 -3.98 -8.25 1.97
C GLY A 57 -5.10 -7.60 2.76
N ASP A 58 -5.98 -6.90 2.05
CA ASP A 58 -7.07 -6.10 2.60
C ASP A 58 -8.06 -6.99 3.41
N ALA A 59 -8.62 -6.49 4.51
CA ALA A 59 -9.54 -7.25 5.38
C ALA A 59 -10.89 -7.65 4.73
N ALA A 60 -11.27 -7.03 3.61
CA ALA A 60 -12.48 -7.36 2.85
C ALA A 60 -12.30 -8.63 1.98
N VAL A 61 -11.05 -9.02 1.72
CA VAL A 61 -10.69 -10.19 0.96
C VAL A 61 -10.12 -11.23 1.94
N PRO A 62 -10.54 -12.50 1.90
CA PRO A 62 -10.02 -13.50 2.81
C PRO A 62 -8.49 -13.53 2.78
N PRO A 63 -7.82 -13.66 3.94
CA PRO A 63 -6.37 -13.75 4.01
C PRO A 63 -5.80 -14.72 2.99
N LEU A 64 -4.62 -14.40 2.46
CA LEU A 64 -3.95 -15.30 1.53
C LEU A 64 -3.56 -16.59 2.25
N THR A 65 -3.81 -17.72 1.61
CA THR A 65 -3.18 -18.98 2.03
C THR A 65 -1.65 -18.87 1.87
N PRO A 66 -0.85 -19.71 2.55
CA PRO A 66 0.61 -19.65 2.41
C PRO A 66 1.08 -19.73 0.95
N ARG A 67 0.47 -20.62 0.15
CA ARG A 67 0.77 -20.80 -1.28
C ARG A 67 0.38 -19.58 -2.12
N GLU A 68 -0.75 -18.95 -1.83
CA GLU A 68 -1.13 -17.70 -2.48
C GLU A 68 -0.17 -16.56 -2.12
N ALA A 69 0.25 -16.48 -0.85
CA ALA A 69 1.22 -15.49 -0.40
C ALA A 69 2.61 -15.72 -1.02
N ASP A 70 3.02 -16.97 -1.25
CA ASP A 70 4.23 -17.29 -2.03
C ASP A 70 4.18 -16.65 -3.42
N ILE A 71 3.06 -16.81 -4.12
CA ILE A 71 2.92 -16.33 -5.50
C ILE A 71 2.70 -14.82 -5.54
N ILE A 72 1.65 -14.34 -4.88
CA ILE A 72 1.17 -12.97 -4.96
C ILE A 72 2.14 -11.98 -4.32
N LEU A 73 2.70 -12.34 -3.16
CA LEU A 73 3.57 -11.43 -2.42
C LEU A 73 5.05 -11.74 -2.68
N ARG A 74 5.43 -13.02 -2.71
CA ARG A 74 6.85 -13.43 -2.84
C ARG A 74 7.24 -13.80 -4.27
N LYS A 75 6.37 -13.51 -5.25
CA LYS A 75 6.63 -13.66 -6.69
C LYS A 75 7.02 -15.08 -7.11
N ALA A 76 6.56 -16.09 -6.37
CA ALA A 76 6.65 -17.47 -6.83
C ALA A 76 5.75 -17.69 -8.04
N THR A 77 5.98 -18.79 -8.77
CA THR A 77 5.16 -19.18 -9.92
C THR A 77 4.58 -20.57 -9.67
N GLU A 78 3.31 -20.78 -10.08
CA GLU A 78 2.70 -22.11 -10.08
C GLU A 78 3.46 -23.07 -10.99
N ALA A 79 3.32 -24.38 -10.77
CA ALA A 79 3.81 -25.33 -11.75
C ALA A 79 2.94 -25.24 -13.03
N PRO A 80 3.51 -25.46 -14.22
CA PRO A 80 2.70 -25.53 -15.42
C PRO A 80 1.68 -26.66 -15.31
N TRP A 81 0.49 -26.44 -15.87
CA TRP A 81 -0.68 -27.33 -15.90
C TRP A 81 -1.28 -27.67 -14.51
N SER A 82 -0.89 -26.96 -13.44
CA SER A 82 -1.46 -27.18 -12.10
C SER A 82 -2.58 -26.21 -11.72
N GLY A 83 -2.72 -25.09 -12.43
CA GLY A 83 -3.61 -24.00 -12.06
C GLY A 83 -5.08 -24.27 -12.41
N GLU A 84 -5.99 -23.94 -11.49
CA GLU A 84 -7.45 -24.10 -11.64
C GLU A 84 -7.99 -23.45 -12.94
N TYR A 85 -7.43 -22.31 -13.35
CA TYR A 85 -7.96 -21.51 -14.45
C TYR A 85 -7.28 -21.78 -15.79
N GLU A 86 -6.30 -22.68 -15.87
CA GLU A 86 -5.59 -22.98 -17.12
C GLU A 86 -6.56 -23.36 -18.24
N LYS A 87 -7.47 -24.31 -17.98
CA LYS A 87 -8.48 -24.77 -18.95
C LYS A 87 -9.85 -24.11 -18.78
N ASN A 88 -9.99 -23.10 -17.94
CA ASN A 88 -11.29 -22.47 -17.75
C ASN A 88 -11.71 -21.71 -19.02
N THR A 89 -12.90 -22.01 -19.52
CA THR A 89 -13.54 -21.40 -20.70
C THR A 89 -14.88 -20.77 -20.39
N ALA A 90 -15.30 -20.78 -19.11
CA ALA A 90 -16.57 -20.18 -18.71
C ALA A 90 -16.56 -18.65 -18.94
N ALA A 91 -17.71 -18.12 -19.33
CA ALA A 91 -17.90 -16.69 -19.49
C ALA A 91 -17.91 -15.98 -18.12
N GLY A 92 -17.15 -14.89 -18.03
CA GLY A 92 -17.00 -14.09 -16.82
C GLY A 92 -15.75 -13.22 -16.82
N THR A 93 -15.36 -12.81 -15.62
CA THR A 93 -14.24 -11.88 -15.37
C THR A 93 -13.30 -12.47 -14.33
N TYR A 94 -11.99 -12.30 -14.52
CA TYR A 94 -10.98 -12.66 -13.54
C TYR A 94 -10.63 -11.44 -12.70
N LEU A 95 -10.83 -11.58 -11.40
CA LEU A 95 -10.58 -10.56 -10.39
C LEU A 95 -9.21 -10.79 -9.74
N CYS A 96 -8.53 -9.73 -9.33
CA CYS A 96 -7.32 -9.82 -8.53
C CYS A 96 -7.62 -10.56 -7.23
N ARG A 97 -6.84 -11.60 -6.90
CA ARG A 97 -7.02 -12.36 -5.65
C ARG A 97 -6.77 -11.50 -4.41
N GLN A 98 -5.94 -10.47 -4.49
CA GLN A 98 -5.56 -9.67 -3.33
C GLN A 98 -6.55 -8.55 -3.02
N CYS A 99 -7.01 -7.80 -4.03
CA CYS A 99 -7.86 -6.63 -3.83
C CYS A 99 -9.25 -6.73 -4.49
N GLY A 100 -9.52 -7.77 -5.27
CA GLY A 100 -10.83 -8.00 -5.90
C GLY A 100 -11.12 -7.16 -7.15
N VAL A 101 -10.22 -6.26 -7.58
CA VAL A 101 -10.44 -5.46 -8.81
C VAL A 101 -10.46 -6.36 -10.04
N ALA A 102 -11.33 -6.07 -11.00
CA ALA A 102 -11.33 -6.79 -12.27
C ALA A 102 -10.02 -6.59 -13.04
N LEU A 103 -9.43 -7.68 -13.53
CA LEU A 103 -8.16 -7.68 -14.27
C LEU A 103 -8.34 -8.09 -15.73
N TYR A 104 -9.06 -9.19 -15.99
CA TYR A 104 -9.17 -9.81 -17.31
C TYR A 104 -10.60 -10.23 -17.61
N ARG A 105 -11.00 -10.16 -18.89
CA ARG A 105 -12.24 -10.79 -19.34
C ARG A 105 -11.94 -12.20 -19.87
N SER A 106 -12.88 -13.10 -19.69
CA SER A 106 -12.85 -14.44 -20.32
C SER A 106 -12.73 -14.38 -21.85
N SER A 107 -13.23 -13.32 -22.49
CA SER A 107 -13.10 -13.08 -23.93
C SER A 107 -11.68 -12.85 -24.41
N ASP A 108 -10.80 -12.37 -23.52
CA ASP A 108 -9.38 -12.12 -23.82
C ASP A 108 -8.52 -13.35 -23.51
N LYS A 109 -9.13 -14.40 -22.92
CA LYS A 109 -8.43 -15.65 -22.58
C LYS A 109 -8.30 -16.53 -23.82
N PHE A 110 -7.12 -17.13 -24.00
CA PHE A 110 -6.87 -18.08 -25.07
C PHE A 110 -5.98 -19.25 -24.60
N ASP A 111 -5.96 -20.34 -25.37
CA ASP A 111 -5.03 -21.45 -25.16
C ASP A 111 -3.70 -21.14 -25.86
N SER A 112 -2.65 -21.02 -25.07
CA SER A 112 -1.29 -20.75 -25.54
C SER A 112 -0.37 -21.97 -25.45
N GLY A 113 -0.85 -23.08 -24.87
CA GLY A 113 -0.03 -24.25 -24.56
C GLY A 113 1.02 -24.04 -23.46
N CYS A 114 1.11 -22.85 -22.83
CA CYS A 114 2.18 -22.56 -21.87
C CYS A 114 2.01 -23.25 -20.51
N GLY A 115 0.83 -23.78 -20.19
CA GLY A 115 0.53 -24.43 -18.91
C GLY A 115 0.02 -23.48 -17.82
N TRP A 116 -0.25 -22.23 -18.14
CA TRP A 116 -0.94 -21.27 -17.26
C TRP A 116 -2.09 -20.60 -18.02
N PRO A 117 -3.11 -20.04 -17.34
CA PRO A 117 -4.09 -19.21 -18.02
C PRO A 117 -3.39 -18.05 -18.74
N ALA A 118 -3.72 -17.91 -20.02
CA ALA A 118 -3.13 -16.92 -20.91
C ALA A 118 -4.20 -15.95 -21.42
N PHE A 119 -3.87 -14.66 -21.41
CA PHE A 119 -4.73 -13.60 -21.92
C PHE A 119 -3.99 -12.73 -22.91
N ASP A 120 -4.66 -12.27 -23.96
CA ASP A 120 -4.05 -11.39 -24.96
C ASP A 120 -4.26 -9.90 -24.68
N ASP A 121 -5.12 -9.59 -23.72
CA ASP A 121 -5.36 -8.24 -23.22
C ASP A 121 -5.80 -8.26 -21.74
N ALA A 122 -5.76 -7.11 -21.10
CA ALA A 122 -6.29 -6.88 -19.76
C ALA A 122 -7.26 -5.70 -19.77
N LEU A 123 -8.05 -5.54 -18.71
CA LEU A 123 -8.83 -4.33 -18.53
C LEU A 123 -7.89 -3.10 -18.49
N PRO A 124 -8.19 -2.02 -19.24
CA PRO A 124 -7.30 -0.88 -19.38
C PRO A 124 -6.84 -0.32 -18.03
N GLY A 125 -5.52 -0.21 -17.85
CA GLY A 125 -4.88 0.34 -16.66
C GLY A 125 -4.77 -0.61 -15.47
N MET A 126 -5.24 -1.87 -15.56
CA MET A 126 -5.26 -2.77 -14.39
C MET A 126 -4.02 -3.66 -14.23
N VAL A 127 -3.23 -3.79 -15.30
CA VAL A 127 -2.01 -4.61 -15.30
C VAL A 127 -0.82 -3.71 -15.60
N ARG A 128 0.05 -3.54 -14.61
CA ARG A 128 1.30 -2.81 -14.76
C ARG A 128 2.42 -3.77 -15.13
N ARG A 129 3.23 -3.37 -16.11
CA ARG A 129 4.42 -4.08 -16.57
C ARG A 129 5.65 -3.51 -15.88
N GLN A 130 6.52 -4.37 -15.38
CA GLN A 130 7.80 -3.95 -14.80
C GLN A 130 8.89 -4.97 -15.13
N PRO A 131 10.12 -4.53 -15.47
CA PRO A 131 11.23 -5.46 -15.70
C PRO A 131 11.52 -6.30 -14.46
N ASP A 132 11.80 -7.58 -14.67
CA ASP A 132 12.37 -8.44 -13.65
C ASP A 132 13.77 -7.94 -13.25
N ALA A 133 14.26 -8.47 -12.13
CA ALA A 133 15.58 -8.15 -11.61
C ALA A 133 16.71 -8.47 -12.61
N ASP A 134 16.51 -9.43 -13.50
CA ASP A 134 17.45 -9.82 -14.56
C ASP A 134 17.38 -8.94 -15.82
N GLY A 135 16.38 -8.06 -15.92
CA GLY A 135 16.11 -7.21 -17.07
C GLY A 135 15.66 -7.94 -18.34
N ARG A 136 15.44 -9.26 -18.28
CA ARG A 136 15.11 -10.10 -19.45
C ARG A 136 13.62 -10.36 -19.59
N ARG A 137 12.94 -10.55 -18.47
CA ARG A 137 11.49 -10.81 -18.43
C ARG A 137 10.75 -9.58 -17.94
N VAL A 138 9.48 -9.48 -18.31
CA VAL A 138 8.61 -8.40 -17.87
C VAL A 138 7.53 -8.99 -16.98
N GLU A 139 7.65 -8.72 -15.69
CA GLU A 139 6.63 -9.04 -14.69
C GLU A 139 5.37 -8.22 -14.95
N ILE A 140 4.22 -8.86 -14.77
CA ILE A 140 2.92 -8.20 -14.69
C ILE A 140 2.41 -8.26 -13.26
N VAL A 141 1.99 -7.09 -12.75
CA VAL A 141 1.39 -6.93 -11.42
C VAL A 141 0.04 -6.23 -11.53
N CYS A 142 -0.84 -6.44 -10.55
CA CYS A 142 -2.06 -5.65 -10.43
C CYS A 142 -1.67 -4.19 -10.16
N ASP A 143 -2.13 -3.26 -11.00
CA ASP A 143 -1.80 -1.84 -10.84
C ASP A 143 -2.41 -1.23 -9.56
N HIS A 144 -3.57 -1.77 -9.13
CA HIS A 144 -4.28 -1.28 -7.95
C HIS A 144 -3.56 -1.61 -6.63
N CYS A 145 -3.15 -2.86 -6.41
CA CYS A 145 -2.58 -3.32 -5.13
C CYS A 145 -1.15 -3.85 -5.20
N GLY A 146 -0.58 -4.00 -6.40
CA GLY A 146 0.76 -4.52 -6.63
C GLY A 146 0.92 -6.04 -6.55
N ALA A 147 -0.18 -6.80 -6.44
CA ALA A 147 -0.17 -8.26 -6.47
C ALA A 147 0.58 -8.81 -7.69
N HIS A 148 1.54 -9.73 -7.47
CA HIS A 148 2.19 -10.45 -8.56
C HIS A 148 1.16 -11.29 -9.33
N LEU A 149 1.11 -11.13 -10.65
CA LEU A 149 0.21 -11.89 -11.53
C LEU A 149 0.99 -12.96 -12.31
N GLY A 150 2.14 -12.60 -12.87
CA GLY A 150 2.94 -13.49 -13.71
C GLY A 150 3.85 -12.67 -14.63
N HIS A 151 3.93 -13.05 -15.91
CA HIS A 151 4.79 -12.39 -16.90
C HIS A 151 4.05 -12.11 -18.21
N VAL A 152 4.50 -11.10 -18.94
CA VAL A 152 4.05 -10.81 -20.31
C VAL A 152 5.11 -11.16 -21.33
N PHE A 153 4.67 -11.73 -22.45
CA PHE A 153 5.48 -12.06 -23.61
C PHE A 153 4.85 -11.40 -24.84
N GLU A 154 5.68 -10.87 -25.73
CA GLU A 154 5.26 -10.21 -26.96
C GLU A 154 6.06 -10.78 -28.14
N GLY A 155 5.47 -10.75 -29.34
CA GLY A 155 6.20 -11.18 -30.55
C GLY A 155 6.06 -12.66 -30.91
N GLU A 156 5.26 -13.44 -30.19
CA GLU A 156 5.14 -14.90 -30.36
C GLU A 156 4.20 -15.32 -31.50
N GLY A 157 3.39 -14.41 -32.04
CA GLY A 157 2.46 -14.64 -33.15
C GLY A 157 1.19 -15.43 -32.77
N LEU A 158 0.88 -15.55 -31.48
CA LEU A 158 -0.23 -16.39 -30.99
C LEU A 158 -1.62 -15.74 -31.16
N THR A 159 -1.68 -14.41 -31.13
CA THR A 159 -2.92 -13.62 -31.30
C THR A 159 -2.66 -12.39 -32.16
N ALA A 160 -3.72 -11.72 -32.62
CA ALA A 160 -3.60 -10.48 -33.41
C ALA A 160 -2.90 -9.36 -32.64
N LYS A 161 -3.11 -9.27 -31.33
CA LYS A 161 -2.42 -8.31 -30.43
C LYS A 161 -0.97 -8.71 -30.14
N ASN A 162 -0.58 -9.93 -30.52
CA ASN A 162 0.75 -10.47 -30.37
C ASN A 162 1.34 -10.30 -28.96
N THR A 163 0.46 -10.40 -27.97
CA THR A 163 0.74 -10.22 -26.55
C THR A 163 0.17 -11.44 -25.82
N ARG A 164 0.92 -11.97 -24.86
CA ARG A 164 0.48 -13.06 -23.99
C ARG A 164 0.82 -12.73 -22.54
N HIS A 165 -0.19 -12.42 -21.76
CA HIS A 165 -0.13 -12.38 -20.31
C HIS A 165 -0.24 -13.82 -19.81
N CYS A 166 0.85 -14.36 -19.27
CA CYS A 166 0.94 -15.68 -18.67
C CYS A 166 0.75 -15.54 -17.17
N VAL A 167 -0.42 -15.92 -16.65
CA VAL A 167 -0.88 -15.52 -15.31
C VAL A 167 -0.99 -16.72 -14.37
N ASN A 168 -0.63 -16.55 -13.10
CA ASN A 168 -0.93 -17.54 -12.07
C ASN A 168 -2.44 -17.57 -11.78
N SER A 169 -3.05 -18.75 -11.81
CA SER A 169 -4.44 -18.95 -11.35
C SER A 169 -4.62 -18.49 -9.91
N LEU A 170 -3.65 -18.75 -9.03
CA LEU A 170 -3.70 -18.36 -7.63
C LEU A 170 -3.62 -16.85 -7.41
N SER A 171 -3.17 -16.08 -8.38
CA SER A 171 -3.19 -14.61 -8.34
C SER A 171 -4.57 -14.01 -8.70
N MET A 172 -5.52 -14.85 -9.09
CA MET A 172 -6.84 -14.42 -9.54
C MET A 172 -7.98 -15.17 -8.84
N ARG A 173 -9.20 -14.67 -9.05
CA ARG A 173 -10.46 -15.37 -8.79
C ARG A 173 -11.39 -15.20 -9.96
N PHE A 174 -11.97 -16.29 -10.42
CA PHE A 174 -12.97 -16.25 -11.48
C PHE A 174 -14.34 -15.85 -10.91
N ALA A 175 -14.97 -14.85 -11.53
CA ALA A 175 -16.33 -14.43 -11.26
C ALA A 175 -17.18 -14.70 -12.51
N PRO A 176 -18.16 -15.63 -12.45
CA PRO A 176 -19.02 -15.94 -13.60
C PRO A 176 -19.79 -14.72 -14.09
N ALA A 177 -20.07 -14.70 -15.40
CA ALA A 177 -20.82 -13.64 -16.05
C ALA A 177 -22.18 -13.40 -15.35
N GLY A 178 -22.47 -12.14 -15.01
CA GLY A 178 -23.70 -11.70 -14.34
C GLY A 178 -23.74 -11.95 -12.83
N SER A 179 -22.73 -12.60 -12.25
CA SER A 179 -22.66 -12.84 -10.81
C SER A 179 -22.43 -11.53 -10.03
N ASP A 180 -22.84 -11.48 -8.76
CA ASP A 180 -22.61 -10.30 -7.92
C ASP A 180 -21.13 -10.04 -7.66
N LYS A 181 -20.31 -11.10 -7.68
CA LYS A 181 -18.84 -10.97 -7.61
C LYS A 181 -18.29 -10.24 -8.83
N GLU A 182 -18.79 -10.55 -10.02
CA GLU A 182 -18.36 -9.87 -11.25
C GLU A 182 -18.77 -8.39 -11.22
N LYS A 183 -20.02 -8.10 -10.87
CA LYS A 183 -20.52 -6.71 -10.73
C LYS A 183 -19.67 -5.91 -9.74
N LEU A 184 -19.34 -6.49 -8.58
CA LEU A 184 -18.50 -5.84 -7.58
C LEU A 184 -17.08 -5.56 -8.10
N GLY A 185 -16.45 -6.55 -8.73
CA GLY A 185 -15.10 -6.39 -9.28
C GLY A 185 -15.04 -5.35 -10.41
N LEU A 186 -16.06 -5.29 -11.25
CA LEU A 186 -16.19 -4.27 -12.31
C LEU A 186 -16.50 -2.88 -11.74
N ALA A 187 -17.34 -2.79 -10.70
CA ALA A 187 -17.57 -1.51 -10.01
C ALA A 187 -16.29 -0.97 -9.37
N LEU A 188 -15.49 -1.84 -8.74
CA LEU A 188 -14.19 -1.47 -8.21
C LEU A 188 -13.23 -1.03 -9.33
N TYR A 189 -13.25 -1.71 -10.49
CA TYR A 189 -12.48 -1.30 -11.67
C TYR A 189 -12.84 0.13 -12.11
N GLU A 190 -14.12 0.44 -12.29
CA GLU A 190 -14.58 1.78 -12.68
C GLU A 190 -14.19 2.86 -11.66
N GLN A 191 -14.17 2.51 -10.38
CA GLN A 191 -13.75 3.42 -9.32
C GLN A 191 -12.24 3.75 -9.36
N VAL A 192 -11.39 2.84 -9.85
CA VAL A 192 -9.92 2.98 -9.73
C VAL A 192 -9.20 3.23 -11.07
N ARG A 193 -9.81 2.89 -12.21
CA ARG A 193 -9.22 3.00 -13.56
C ARG A 193 -8.86 4.43 -13.99
N HIS A 194 -9.46 5.44 -13.38
CA HIS A 194 -9.21 6.85 -13.66
C HIS A 194 -8.52 7.54 -12.48
N THR A 195 -7.76 6.83 -11.65
CA THR A 195 -7.15 7.40 -10.45
C THR A 195 -5.65 7.63 -10.58
N GLN A 196 -5.15 8.61 -9.86
CA GLN A 196 -3.73 8.84 -9.61
C GLN A 196 -3.39 8.55 -8.15
N VAL A 197 -2.10 8.43 -7.85
CA VAL A 197 -1.58 8.13 -6.51
C VAL A 197 -0.59 9.19 -6.05
N ALA A 198 -0.73 9.64 -4.81
CA ALA A 198 0.27 10.42 -4.08
C ALA A 198 0.75 9.63 -2.85
N VAL A 199 2.04 9.72 -2.51
CA VAL A 199 2.60 9.07 -1.32
C VAL A 199 3.24 10.13 -0.43
N LEU A 200 2.73 10.26 0.79
CA LEU A 200 2.96 11.42 1.67
C LEU A 200 3.22 10.97 3.10
N ALA A 201 4.22 11.53 3.76
CA ALA A 201 4.55 11.27 5.17
C ALA A 201 4.55 12.59 5.93
N GLY A 202 3.83 12.68 7.06
CA GLY A 202 3.62 13.95 7.77
C GLY A 202 3.55 13.83 9.29
N GLY A 203 4.03 12.73 9.86
CA GLY A 203 3.82 12.38 11.27
C GLY A 203 3.05 11.08 11.41
N CYS A 204 2.32 10.93 12.52
CA CYS A 204 1.46 9.77 12.74
C CYS A 204 0.47 9.61 11.58
N PHE A 205 0.59 8.50 10.85
CA PHE A 205 -0.21 8.28 9.63
C PHE A 205 -1.72 8.26 9.85
N TRP A 206 -2.22 8.03 11.07
CA TRP A 206 -3.66 7.94 11.37
C TRP A 206 -4.36 9.27 11.14
N GLY A 207 -3.72 10.37 11.53
CA GLY A 207 -4.29 11.70 11.34
C GLY A 207 -4.12 12.21 9.93
N VAL A 208 -3.03 11.84 9.25
CA VAL A 208 -2.81 12.17 7.83
C VAL A 208 -3.83 11.40 6.96
N GLU A 209 -4.04 10.12 7.25
CA GLU A 209 -5.03 9.25 6.59
C GLU A 209 -6.44 9.86 6.70
N ASP A 210 -6.90 10.13 7.93
CA ASP A 210 -8.24 10.69 8.17
C ASP A 210 -8.44 12.06 7.53
N ALA A 211 -7.40 12.92 7.56
CA ALA A 211 -7.52 14.25 7.00
C ALA A 211 -7.60 14.24 5.47
N LEU A 212 -6.86 13.35 4.80
CA LEU A 212 -6.85 13.25 3.34
C LEU A 212 -8.01 12.41 2.82
N SER A 213 -8.48 11.40 3.55
CA SER A 213 -9.61 10.55 3.15
C SER A 213 -10.94 11.32 3.07
N ARG A 214 -11.03 12.48 3.73
CA ARG A 214 -12.22 13.34 3.75
C ARG A 214 -12.28 14.32 2.57
N LEU A 215 -11.24 14.40 1.75
CA LEU A 215 -11.22 15.29 0.60
C LEU A 215 -12.16 14.79 -0.51
N PRO A 216 -13.07 15.64 -1.02
CA PRO A 216 -13.82 15.30 -2.23
C PRO A 216 -12.88 14.96 -3.39
N GLY A 217 -13.13 13.82 -4.05
CA GLY A 217 -12.27 13.32 -5.13
C GLY A 217 -11.19 12.33 -4.67
N VAL A 218 -10.91 12.22 -3.37
CA VAL A 218 -10.10 11.10 -2.85
C VAL A 218 -10.95 9.84 -2.80
N VAL A 219 -10.38 8.74 -3.29
CA VAL A 219 -11.04 7.46 -3.51
C VAL A 219 -10.66 6.42 -2.44
N ASP A 220 -9.38 6.39 -2.06
CA ASP A 220 -8.82 5.46 -1.07
C ASP A 220 -7.60 6.10 -0.41
N VAL A 221 -7.38 5.85 0.88
CA VAL A 221 -6.16 6.23 1.59
C VAL A 221 -5.71 5.07 2.46
N ARG A 222 -4.46 4.62 2.26
CA ARG A 222 -3.89 3.50 3.02
C ARG A 222 -2.69 3.96 3.84
N SER A 223 -2.66 3.58 5.11
CA SER A 223 -1.50 3.76 6.00
C SER A 223 -0.40 2.73 5.69
N GLY A 224 0.87 3.14 5.76
CA GLY A 224 2.00 2.26 5.44
C GLY A 224 3.38 2.84 5.75
N TYR A 225 4.41 2.15 5.27
CA TYR A 225 5.82 2.43 5.51
C TYR A 225 6.57 2.56 4.18
N THR A 226 7.39 3.60 4.01
CA THR A 226 8.18 3.80 2.78
C THR A 226 9.42 4.67 3.03
N GLY A 227 10.31 4.80 2.04
CA GLY A 227 11.52 5.61 2.14
C GLY A 227 12.63 5.04 3.03
N GLY A 228 12.53 3.76 3.41
CA GLY A 228 13.53 3.03 4.17
C GLY A 228 14.19 1.91 3.37
N HIS A 229 15.01 1.11 4.05
CA HIS A 229 15.82 0.04 3.44
C HIS A 229 15.49 -1.37 3.93
N THR A 230 14.71 -1.50 5.01
CA THR A 230 14.26 -2.81 5.50
C THR A 230 13.13 -3.33 4.62
N ASP A 231 13.26 -4.57 4.11
CA ASP A 231 12.18 -5.18 3.37
C ASP A 231 11.05 -5.64 4.32
N ARG A 232 9.80 -5.30 3.98
CA ARG A 232 8.57 -5.69 4.70
C ARG A 232 8.60 -5.43 6.22
N PRO A 233 8.93 -4.20 6.67
CA PRO A 233 9.05 -3.90 8.09
C PRO A 233 7.69 -4.03 8.79
N SER A 234 7.65 -4.59 10.01
CA SER A 234 6.47 -4.47 10.89
C SER A 234 6.42 -3.10 11.57
N TYR A 235 5.29 -2.77 12.18
CA TYR A 235 5.19 -1.58 13.03
C TYR A 235 6.28 -1.54 14.11
N GLU A 236 6.55 -2.68 14.76
CA GLU A 236 7.59 -2.78 15.79
C GLU A 236 8.99 -2.54 15.21
N ASP A 237 9.24 -2.98 13.97
CA ASP A 237 10.50 -2.69 13.29
C ASP A 237 10.65 -1.19 13.06
N VAL A 238 9.62 -0.53 12.52
CA VAL A 238 9.64 0.92 12.28
C VAL A 238 9.80 1.71 13.57
N CYS A 239 9.16 1.29 14.66
CA CYS A 239 9.33 1.94 15.96
C CYS A 239 10.71 1.79 16.59
N ARG A 240 11.52 0.79 16.20
CA ARG A 240 12.94 0.72 16.62
C ARG A 240 13.79 1.80 15.95
N GLY A 241 13.33 2.35 14.82
CA GLY A 241 13.95 3.48 14.13
C GLY A 241 15.12 3.14 13.20
N ASP A 242 15.56 1.89 13.16
CA ASP A 242 16.70 1.43 12.35
C ASP A 242 16.34 1.11 10.89
N THR A 243 15.05 1.08 10.55
CA THR A 243 14.57 0.68 9.21
C THR A 243 14.68 1.79 8.15
N GLY A 244 14.85 3.04 8.58
CA GLY A 244 14.81 4.23 7.73
C GLY A 244 13.43 4.62 7.19
N HIS A 245 12.39 3.80 7.41
CA HIS A 245 11.05 4.09 6.91
C HIS A 245 10.41 5.29 7.60
N ALA A 246 9.60 6.04 6.84
CA ALA A 246 8.59 6.94 7.36
C ALA A 246 7.24 6.23 7.47
N GLU A 247 6.47 6.56 8.49
CA GLU A 247 5.01 6.41 8.46
C GLU A 247 4.47 7.33 7.36
N ALA A 248 3.81 6.72 6.38
CA ALA A 248 3.31 7.38 5.19
C ALA A 248 1.90 6.92 4.88
N VAL A 249 1.22 7.69 4.04
CA VAL A 249 -0.06 7.31 3.44
C VAL A 249 0.06 7.27 1.93
N LEU A 250 -0.61 6.28 1.33
CA LEU A 250 -0.87 6.21 -0.10
C LEU A 250 -2.26 6.76 -0.34
N VAL A 251 -2.36 7.88 -1.05
CA VAL A 251 -3.62 8.57 -1.37
C VAL A 251 -3.95 8.32 -2.83
N ARG A 252 -5.05 7.61 -3.08
CA ARG A 252 -5.62 7.42 -4.40
C ARG A 252 -6.72 8.44 -4.64
N PHE A 253 -6.67 9.16 -5.75
CA PHE A 253 -7.63 10.23 -6.04
C PHE A 253 -7.98 10.28 -7.53
N ASP A 254 -9.17 10.80 -7.82
CA ASP A 254 -9.68 11.06 -9.15
C ASP A 254 -9.19 12.45 -9.63
N PRO A 255 -8.27 12.52 -10.62
CA PRO A 255 -7.71 13.76 -11.11
C PRO A 255 -8.72 14.66 -11.82
N GLU A 256 -9.91 14.13 -12.20
CA GLU A 256 -11.01 14.95 -12.74
C GLU A 256 -11.76 15.69 -11.63
N LYS A 257 -11.66 15.22 -10.38
CA LYS A 257 -12.34 15.82 -9.21
C LYS A 257 -11.40 16.62 -8.31
N ILE A 258 -10.15 16.17 -8.16
CA ILE A 258 -9.15 16.83 -7.33
C ILE A 258 -7.75 16.69 -7.95
N SER A 259 -7.00 17.79 -8.02
CA SER A 259 -5.65 17.76 -8.57
C SER A 259 -4.63 17.25 -7.55
N TYR A 260 -3.50 16.71 -8.04
CA TYR A 260 -2.35 16.39 -7.20
C TYR A 260 -1.89 17.61 -6.37
N GLU A 261 -1.87 18.80 -6.97
CA GLU A 261 -1.53 20.04 -6.25
C GLU A 261 -2.46 20.29 -5.06
N ALA A 262 -3.77 20.07 -5.21
CA ALA A 262 -4.73 20.24 -4.11
C ALA A 262 -4.53 19.20 -3.00
N VAL A 263 -4.23 17.94 -3.34
CA VAL A 263 -3.89 16.89 -2.36
C VAL A 263 -2.63 17.26 -1.57
N VAL A 264 -1.55 17.64 -2.26
CA VAL A 264 -0.28 18.00 -1.59
C VAL A 264 -0.40 19.31 -0.81
N ARG A 265 -1.15 20.30 -1.33
CA ARG A 265 -1.49 21.53 -0.58
C ARG A 265 -2.18 21.17 0.72
N ARG A 266 -3.20 20.31 0.67
CA ARG A 266 -3.90 19.86 1.88
C ARG A 266 -2.96 19.16 2.84
N PHE A 267 -2.08 18.30 2.35
CA PHE A 267 -1.07 17.64 3.16
C PHE A 267 -0.23 18.64 3.96
N PHE A 268 0.26 19.71 3.34
CA PHE A 268 0.99 20.78 4.03
C PHE A 268 0.15 21.58 5.04
N GLU A 269 -1.18 21.59 4.91
CA GLU A 269 -2.06 22.25 5.88
C GLU A 269 -2.36 21.39 7.10
N VAL A 270 -2.34 20.06 6.94
CA VAL A 270 -2.76 19.14 8.03
C VAL A 270 -1.61 18.76 8.95
N HIS A 271 -0.34 18.96 8.56
CA HIS A 271 0.82 18.68 9.41
C HIS A 271 1.77 19.88 9.49
N ASP A 272 2.66 19.95 10.49
CA ASP A 272 3.70 20.97 10.55
C ASP A 272 4.92 20.54 9.71
N PRO A 273 5.21 21.20 8.56
CA PRO A 273 6.33 20.84 7.68
C PRO A 273 7.65 21.47 8.12
N THR A 274 7.69 22.13 9.28
CA THR A 274 8.90 22.78 9.83
C THR A 274 9.59 21.96 10.92
N GLN A 275 8.96 20.85 11.35
CA GLN A 275 9.49 19.98 12.40
C GLN A 275 10.35 18.87 11.79
N LEU A 276 11.66 18.92 12.06
CA LEU A 276 12.59 17.90 11.59
C LEU A 276 12.42 16.61 12.39
N ASP A 277 12.18 15.50 11.68
CA ASP A 277 12.06 14.15 12.23
C ASP A 277 11.12 14.07 13.46
N ARG A 278 10.01 14.81 13.37
CA ARG A 278 9.03 14.97 14.45
C ARG A 278 7.70 15.47 13.89
N GLN A 279 6.60 15.09 14.55
CA GLN A 279 5.32 15.78 14.42
C GLN A 279 4.63 15.91 15.79
N GLY A 280 4.47 17.13 16.28
CA GLY A 280 3.84 17.41 17.57
C GLY A 280 4.55 16.68 18.72
N PRO A 281 3.88 15.77 19.48
CA PRO A 281 4.53 14.99 20.52
C PRO A 281 5.34 13.79 20.00
N ASP A 282 5.20 13.44 18.72
CA ASP A 282 5.76 12.21 18.14
C ASP A 282 7.15 12.48 17.56
N VAL A 283 8.19 11.92 18.20
CA VAL A 283 9.59 12.18 17.87
C VAL A 283 10.23 10.95 17.26
N GLY A 284 10.90 11.12 16.12
CA GLY A 284 11.63 10.07 15.42
C GLY A 284 11.58 10.26 13.90
N SER A 285 12.60 9.74 13.20
CA SER A 285 12.71 9.84 11.73
C SER A 285 11.56 9.17 10.97
N GLN A 286 10.82 8.27 11.62
CA GLN A 286 9.60 7.69 11.09
C GLN A 286 8.45 8.71 11.00
N TYR A 287 8.49 9.79 11.76
CA TYR A 287 7.48 10.86 11.76
C TYR A 287 7.87 12.06 10.90
N ARG A 288 8.95 11.95 10.11
CA ARG A 288 9.43 13.03 9.26
C ARG A 288 8.38 13.46 8.23
N SER A 289 8.44 14.74 7.87
CA SER A 289 7.71 15.25 6.71
C SER A 289 8.43 14.84 5.41
N ALA A 290 7.75 14.14 4.50
CA ALA A 290 8.27 13.79 3.19
C ALA A 290 7.18 13.67 2.12
N VAL A 291 7.52 14.03 0.88
CA VAL A 291 6.73 13.76 -0.32
C VAL A 291 7.51 12.79 -1.20
N PHE A 292 6.89 11.66 -1.52
CA PHE A 292 7.48 10.62 -2.37
C PHE A 292 6.90 10.74 -3.79
N TRP A 293 7.67 11.30 -4.72
CA TRP A 293 7.18 11.57 -6.07
C TRP A 293 7.25 10.33 -6.95
N LEU A 294 6.17 10.05 -7.69
CA LEU A 294 6.08 8.93 -8.63
C LEU A 294 6.60 9.32 -10.03
N ASP A 295 6.50 10.60 -10.38
CA ASP A 295 6.97 11.15 -11.65
C ASP A 295 7.48 12.60 -11.50
N GLU A 296 8.08 13.13 -12.57
CA GLU A 296 8.65 14.48 -12.58
C GLU A 296 7.58 15.60 -12.48
N SER A 297 6.34 15.34 -12.87
CA SER A 297 5.24 16.31 -12.71
C SER A 297 4.87 16.47 -11.23
N GLN A 298 4.76 15.35 -10.51
CA GLN A 298 4.57 15.34 -9.07
C GLN A 298 5.72 16.04 -8.34
N LYS A 299 6.97 15.71 -8.70
CA LYS A 299 8.16 16.34 -8.14
C LYS A 299 8.15 17.86 -8.30
N ARG A 300 7.89 18.37 -9.52
CA ARG A 300 7.80 19.82 -9.79
C ARG A 300 6.68 20.49 -8.99
N THR A 301 5.52 19.84 -8.90
CA THR A 301 4.37 20.38 -8.17
C THR A 301 4.64 20.46 -6.67
N ALA A 302 5.20 19.39 -6.08
CA ALA A 302 5.56 19.37 -4.67
C ALA A 302 6.64 20.42 -4.35
N GLN A 303 7.68 20.51 -5.19
CA GLN A 303 8.73 21.51 -5.05
C GLN A 303 8.17 22.94 -5.11
N LYS A 304 7.29 23.24 -6.07
CA LYS A 304 6.60 24.54 -6.18
C LYS A 304 5.88 24.91 -4.88
N LEU A 305 5.13 23.98 -4.28
CA LEU A 305 4.40 24.23 -3.03
C LEU A 305 5.35 24.44 -1.84
N MET A 306 6.46 23.70 -1.78
CA MET A 306 7.50 23.90 -0.77
C MET A 306 8.14 25.29 -0.90
N ASP A 307 8.45 25.72 -2.11
CA ASP A 307 9.04 27.04 -2.38
C ASP A 307 8.07 28.18 -2.09
N GLU A 308 6.78 27.98 -2.36
CA GLU A 308 5.71 28.92 -1.99
C GLU A 308 5.65 29.11 -0.47
N LEU A 309 5.68 28.02 0.31
CA LEU A 309 5.71 28.08 1.78
C LEU A 309 6.99 28.76 2.30
N ARG A 310 8.16 28.48 1.71
CA ARG A 310 9.40 29.20 2.05
C ARG A 310 9.28 30.70 1.79
N GLY A 311 8.66 31.08 0.68
CA GLY A 311 8.36 32.49 0.36
C GLY A 311 7.40 33.15 1.37
N LEU A 312 6.57 32.36 2.05
CA LEU A 312 5.69 32.80 3.14
C LEU A 312 6.39 32.81 4.52
N GLY A 313 7.67 32.46 4.58
CA GLY A 313 8.50 32.51 5.80
C GLY A 313 8.53 31.21 6.61
N TYR A 314 8.01 30.10 6.09
CA TYR A 314 8.11 28.79 6.77
C TYR A 314 9.48 28.14 6.50
N ASP A 315 10.13 27.64 7.54
CA ASP A 315 11.36 26.84 7.43
C ASP A 315 11.03 25.38 7.06
N VAL A 316 10.70 25.15 5.79
CA VAL A 316 10.21 23.86 5.31
C VAL A 316 11.34 22.82 5.27
N VAL A 317 11.25 21.82 6.16
CA VAL A 317 12.18 20.68 6.27
C VAL A 317 11.70 19.41 5.56
N THR A 318 10.53 19.47 4.91
CA THR A 318 9.96 18.36 4.13
C THR A 318 10.96 17.83 3.11
N ARG A 319 11.17 16.51 3.13
CA ARG A 319 12.04 15.83 2.15
C ARG A 319 11.27 15.56 0.85
N LEU A 320 11.94 15.70 -0.28
CA LEU A 320 11.39 15.37 -1.60
C LEU A 320 12.16 14.17 -2.16
N GLU A 321 11.58 12.97 -2.04
CA GLU A 321 12.25 11.69 -2.31
C GLU A 321 11.58 10.96 -3.49
N LYS A 322 12.33 10.20 -4.27
CA LYS A 322 11.73 9.36 -5.32
C LYS A 322 10.94 8.22 -4.68
N ALA A 323 9.72 7.96 -5.15
CA ALA A 323 8.89 6.88 -4.59
C ALA A 323 9.50 5.50 -4.88
N GLY A 324 9.71 4.72 -3.81
CA GLY A 324 10.18 3.33 -3.84
C GLY A 324 9.07 2.34 -3.53
N ALA A 325 9.37 1.34 -2.70
CA ALA A 325 8.37 0.41 -2.19
C ALA A 325 7.52 1.05 -1.08
N PHE A 326 6.20 0.94 -1.19
CA PHE A 326 5.23 1.28 -0.15
C PHE A 326 4.71 -0.01 0.47
N TYR A 327 5.03 -0.23 1.74
CA TYR A 327 4.58 -1.39 2.51
C TYR A 327 3.33 -1.02 3.27
N GLU A 328 2.18 -1.61 2.92
CA GLU A 328 0.94 -1.35 3.65
C GLU A 328 1.11 -1.75 5.13
N ALA A 329 0.62 -0.91 6.03
CA ALA A 329 0.64 -1.19 7.47
C ALA A 329 -0.40 -2.26 7.82
N GLU A 330 -0.28 -2.83 9.02
CA GLU A 330 -1.19 -3.83 9.54
C GLU A 330 -2.65 -3.34 9.54
N ALA A 331 -3.60 -4.26 9.36
CA ALA A 331 -5.03 -3.93 9.23
C ALA A 331 -5.59 -3.11 10.41
N TYR A 332 -4.99 -3.22 11.60
CA TYR A 332 -5.43 -2.44 12.76
C TYR A 332 -4.98 -0.97 12.70
N HIS A 333 -4.04 -0.59 11.83
CA HIS A 333 -3.67 0.81 11.57
C HIS A 333 -4.58 1.48 10.55
N GLN A 334 -5.15 0.72 9.61
CA GLN A 334 -5.99 1.26 8.55
C GLN A 334 -7.30 1.85 9.11
N ASP A 335 -7.69 3.02 8.65
CA ASP A 335 -8.91 3.73 9.07
C ASP A 335 -9.02 3.91 10.60
N PHE A 336 -7.90 3.97 11.32
CA PHE A 336 -7.91 3.91 12.78
C PHE A 336 -8.74 5.03 13.39
N ALA A 337 -8.60 6.26 12.87
CA ALA A 337 -9.33 7.40 13.39
C ALA A 337 -10.83 7.35 13.08
N ARG A 338 -11.20 6.90 11.88
CA ARG A 338 -12.60 6.69 11.52
C ARG A 338 -13.25 5.61 12.40
N ARG A 339 -12.54 4.52 12.70
CA ARG A 339 -13.07 3.39 13.48
C ARG A 339 -13.15 3.68 14.98
N THR A 340 -12.24 4.48 15.52
CA THR A 340 -12.10 4.67 16.98
C THR A 340 -12.47 6.06 17.47
N GLY A 341 -12.57 7.05 16.58
CA GLY A 341 -12.68 8.47 16.94
C GLY A 341 -11.40 9.05 17.57
N ARG A 342 -10.29 8.32 17.57
CA ARG A 342 -8.98 8.72 18.15
C ARG A 342 -7.94 8.89 17.06
N GLY A 343 -6.82 9.58 17.32
CA GLY A 343 -5.76 9.75 16.31
C GLY A 343 -6.01 10.87 15.29
N GLY A 344 -7.15 11.56 15.37
CA GLY A 344 -7.35 12.86 14.71
C GLY A 344 -6.55 13.95 15.43
N CYS A 345 -5.24 14.00 15.20
CA CYS A 345 -4.33 14.95 15.84
C CYS A 345 -3.96 16.15 14.94
N HIS A 346 -4.39 16.12 13.69
CA HIS A 346 -3.99 17.05 12.63
C HIS A 346 -5.07 18.11 12.43
N LEU A 347 -4.96 19.24 13.13
CA LEU A 347 -5.80 20.41 12.89
C LEU A 347 -5.27 21.16 11.67
N ALA A 348 -6.18 21.49 10.74
CA ALA A 348 -5.83 22.20 9.53
C ALA A 348 -5.39 23.65 9.82
N VAL A 349 -4.21 24.02 9.33
CA VAL A 349 -3.70 25.38 9.32
C VAL A 349 -3.64 25.86 7.87
N PRO A 350 -4.30 26.98 7.50
CA PRO A 350 -4.33 27.48 6.13
C PRO A 350 -2.99 28.13 5.73
N ARG A 351 -1.91 27.32 5.65
CA ARG A 351 -0.53 27.80 5.49
C ARG A 351 -0.26 28.54 4.18
N PHE A 352 -1.09 28.37 3.16
CA PHE A 352 -0.96 29.05 1.87
C PHE A 352 -1.69 30.39 1.80
N GLU A 353 -2.51 30.71 2.81
CA GLU A 353 -3.28 31.96 2.91
C GLU A 353 -2.64 32.97 3.88
N ARG A 354 -1.69 32.52 4.71
CA ARG A 354 -1.05 33.33 5.75
C ARG A 354 0.46 33.09 5.78
N ARG A 355 1.20 34.15 6.12
CA ARG A 355 2.62 34.08 6.40
C ARG A 355 2.88 33.34 7.72
N ALA A 356 4.11 32.88 7.89
CA ALA A 356 4.53 32.15 9.10
C ALA A 356 4.42 32.99 10.38
N ASP A 357 4.50 34.32 10.28
CA ASP A 357 4.28 35.26 11.39
C ASP A 357 2.79 35.52 11.70
N GLY A 358 1.88 34.90 10.94
CA GLY A 358 0.43 35.04 11.08
C GLY A 358 -0.18 36.19 10.28
N SER A 359 0.62 37.00 9.57
CA SER A 359 0.09 38.06 8.73
C SER A 359 -0.65 37.50 7.50
N PRO A 360 -1.60 38.25 6.91
CA PRO A 360 -2.12 37.92 5.58
C PRO A 360 -0.99 37.87 4.55
N ARG A 361 -1.20 37.05 3.51
CA ARG A 361 -0.24 36.82 2.41
C ARG A 361 0.16 38.09 1.67
#